data_AF-A0A950VKA8-F1
#
_entry.id   AF-A0A950VKA8-F1
#
_cell.length_a   1.000
_cell.length_b   1.000
_cell.length_c   1.000
_cell.angle_alpha   90.00
_cell.angle_beta   90.00
_cell.angle_gamma   90.00
#
_symmetry.space_group_name_H-M   'P 1'
#
loop_
_entity.id
_entity.type
_entity.pdbx_description
1 polymer ?
#
loop_
_entity_poly.entity_id
_entity_poly.type
_entity_poly.pdbx_seq_one_letter_code
_entity_poly.pdbx_strand_id
1 'polypeptide(L)'
;TSPSTTSGSGTSNPSGSSSPAGGTPSSTPATPATQPASTSTPTSPPSSTVSPDQLVLALSEDAYQGDAQFIVKVDGTQLGDPQSVTASHAAGQTQNFTFSGNWGAGPHNVEVDFINDAYGGPGQDRNLYVNQVTYDGTAALSQTQPLYANGAVTIPVGQA
;
A
#
# COMPACT_ATOMS: atom_id res chain seq x y z
N THR A 1 -21.04 -23.27 -40.85
CA THR A 1 -22.48 -23.02 -41.01
C THR A 1 -22.71 -21.51 -40.97
N SER A 2 -22.93 -20.89 -42.13
CA SER A 2 -23.75 -19.67 -42.18
C SER A 2 -25.21 -20.07 -42.00
N PRO A 3 -26.05 -19.15 -41.50
CA PRO A 3 -26.92 -18.48 -42.46
C PRO A 3 -27.10 -16.98 -42.22
N SER A 4 -27.50 -16.34 -43.31
CA SER A 4 -27.76 -14.92 -43.55
C SER A 4 -29.25 -14.59 -43.38
N THR A 5 -29.57 -13.35 -43.01
CA THR A 5 -30.76 -12.55 -43.42
C THR A 5 -30.44 -11.08 -43.07
N THR A 6 -30.22 -10.09 -43.94
CA THR A 6 -30.94 -9.50 -45.11
C THR A 6 -32.05 -8.49 -44.76
N SER A 7 -31.75 -7.20 -45.07
CA SER A 7 -32.58 -6.13 -45.69
C SER A 7 -33.83 -5.59 -44.96
N GLY A 8 -34.24 -4.31 -45.03
CA GLY A 8 -33.88 -3.12 -45.82
C GLY A 8 -34.62 -1.89 -45.22
N SER A 9 -34.07 -0.68 -45.20
CA SER A 9 -34.06 0.40 -46.21
C SER A 9 -35.40 1.16 -46.43
N GLY A 10 -35.33 2.50 -46.31
CA GLY A 10 -36.14 3.51 -47.04
C GLY A 10 -37.24 4.23 -46.24
N THR A 11 -37.09 5.47 -45.72
CA THR A 11 -37.26 6.82 -46.35
C THR A 11 -38.52 6.97 -47.22
N SER A 12 -39.52 7.83 -46.96
CA SER A 12 -39.57 9.32 -47.12
C SER A 12 -41.05 9.80 -46.95
N ASN A 13 -41.37 10.87 -46.18
CA ASN A 13 -41.70 12.29 -46.54
C ASN A 13 -43.02 12.52 -47.35
N PRO A 14 -43.68 13.72 -47.46
CA PRO A 14 -43.90 14.91 -46.60
C PRO A 14 -45.40 15.41 -46.50
N SER A 15 -45.60 16.45 -45.67
CA SER A 15 -46.50 17.64 -45.77
C SER A 15 -47.99 17.60 -46.12
N GLY A 16 -48.80 18.29 -45.30
CA GLY A 16 -50.12 18.84 -45.65
C GLY A 16 -50.59 19.90 -44.64
N SER A 17 -50.88 21.12 -45.13
CA SER A 17 -51.23 22.34 -44.39
C SER A 17 -52.73 22.66 -44.48
N SER A 18 -53.36 23.23 -43.43
CA SER A 18 -54.36 24.33 -43.52
C SER A 18 -54.97 24.73 -42.14
N SER A 19 -55.12 26.04 -41.94
CA SER A 19 -55.79 26.79 -40.84
C SER A 19 -57.28 27.09 -41.23
N PRO A 20 -58.18 27.85 -40.53
CA PRO A 20 -58.03 28.76 -39.37
C PRO A 20 -59.25 28.87 -38.39
N ALA A 21 -59.31 29.99 -37.63
CA ALA A 21 -60.36 30.56 -36.75
C ALA A 21 -60.23 30.20 -35.25
N GLY A 22 -60.30 31.11 -34.26
CA GLY A 22 -60.83 32.47 -34.15
C GLY A 22 -61.69 32.53 -32.88
N GLY A 23 -61.27 33.27 -31.84
CA GLY A 23 -62.11 33.57 -30.66
C GLY A 23 -61.44 33.35 -29.28
N THR A 24 -61.16 34.45 -28.58
CA THR A 24 -61.00 34.56 -27.12
C THR A 24 -62.25 35.24 -26.53
N PRO A 25 -62.49 35.33 -25.19
CA PRO A 25 -61.87 34.65 -24.03
C PRO A 25 -62.92 34.14 -22.99
N SER A 26 -62.49 33.47 -21.90
CA SER A 26 -62.79 33.87 -20.49
C SER A 26 -62.63 32.73 -19.46
N SER A 27 -61.72 32.98 -18.51
CA SER A 27 -61.64 32.59 -17.09
C SER A 27 -61.87 31.14 -16.61
N THR A 28 -60.82 30.52 -16.03
CA THR A 28 -60.80 29.96 -14.65
C THR A 28 -59.33 29.77 -14.20
N PRO A 29 -58.95 30.06 -12.94
CA PRO A 29 -57.58 29.83 -12.44
C PRO A 29 -57.34 28.35 -12.13
N ALA A 30 -56.23 27.77 -12.62
CA ALA A 30 -55.77 26.44 -12.24
C ALA A 30 -54.58 26.54 -11.28
N THR A 31 -54.71 25.86 -10.14
CA THR A 31 -53.76 25.68 -9.04
C THR A 31 -52.38 25.20 -9.51
N PRO A 32 -51.26 25.62 -8.89
CA PRO A 32 -49.95 25.00 -9.14
C PRO A 32 -49.95 23.54 -8.64
N ALA A 33 -49.67 22.59 -9.54
CA ALA A 33 -49.39 21.21 -9.17
C ALA A 33 -48.02 21.14 -8.47
N THR A 34 -47.97 20.57 -7.26
CA THR A 34 -46.74 20.25 -6.54
C THR A 34 -45.93 19.20 -7.31
N GLN A 35 -44.71 19.54 -7.70
CA GLN A 35 -43.73 18.64 -8.30
C GLN A 35 -43.33 17.55 -7.28
N PRO A 36 -43.25 16.27 -7.67
CA PRO A 36 -42.81 15.20 -6.77
C PRO A 36 -41.33 15.39 -6.38
N ALA A 37 -41.03 15.18 -5.10
CA ALA A 37 -39.69 15.26 -4.55
C ALA A 37 -38.79 14.17 -5.17
N SER A 38 -37.62 14.59 -5.69
CA SER A 38 -36.56 13.70 -6.12
C SER A 38 -35.94 13.00 -4.92
N THR A 39 -36.14 11.68 -4.81
CA THR A 39 -35.42 10.81 -3.86
C THR A 39 -33.94 10.73 -4.26
N SER A 40 -33.06 11.34 -3.46
CA SER A 40 -31.62 11.10 -3.53
C SER A 40 -31.31 9.71 -2.98
N THR A 41 -30.76 8.84 -3.83
CA THR A 41 -30.10 7.60 -3.38
C THR A 41 -28.90 7.96 -2.51
N PRO A 42 -28.68 7.32 -1.34
CA PRO A 42 -27.48 7.54 -0.56
C PRO A 42 -26.28 7.00 -1.34
N THR A 43 -25.40 7.91 -1.78
CA THR A 43 -24.08 7.55 -2.29
C THR A 43 -23.26 7.02 -1.12
N SER A 44 -22.93 5.73 -1.14
CA SER A 44 -21.99 5.14 -0.19
C SER A 44 -20.64 5.87 -0.33
N PRO A 45 -20.01 6.33 0.76
CA PRO A 45 -18.73 7.02 0.67
C PRO A 45 -17.67 6.10 0.03
N PRO A 46 -16.74 6.64 -0.78
CA PRO A 46 -15.65 5.85 -1.33
C PRO A 46 -14.85 5.23 -0.19
N SER A 47 -14.59 3.92 -0.26
CA SER A 47 -13.65 3.27 0.66
C SER A 47 -12.27 3.87 0.44
N SER A 48 -11.75 4.58 1.45
CA SER A 48 -10.36 5.03 1.45
C SER A 48 -9.45 3.81 1.44
N THR A 49 -8.80 3.52 0.31
CA THR A 49 -7.67 2.59 0.29
C THR A 49 -6.52 3.24 1.04
N VAL A 50 -6.31 2.84 2.30
CA VAL A 50 -5.07 3.10 3.02
C VAL A 50 -3.95 2.30 2.35
N SER A 51 -2.86 2.98 1.98
CA SER A 51 -1.63 2.28 1.56
C SER A 51 -0.98 1.63 2.78
N PRO A 52 -0.43 0.41 2.64
CA PRO A 52 0.37 -0.19 3.70
C PRO A 52 1.61 0.66 4.02
N ASP A 53 1.99 0.64 5.29
CA ASP A 53 3.25 1.16 5.80
C ASP A 53 4.41 0.30 5.23
N GLN A 54 5.58 0.91 5.06
CA GLN A 54 6.79 0.23 4.58
C GLN A 54 7.97 0.36 5.54
N LEU A 55 8.54 -0.79 5.88
CA LEU A 55 9.79 -0.92 6.61
C LEU A 55 10.86 -1.48 5.68
N VAL A 56 12.00 -0.79 5.57
CA VAL A 56 13.18 -1.26 4.85
C VAL A 56 14.34 -1.37 5.82
N LEU A 57 14.90 -2.57 5.93
CA LEU A 57 16.13 -2.84 6.67
C LEU A 57 17.29 -2.94 5.69
N ALA A 58 18.31 -2.13 5.88
CA ALA A 58 19.58 -2.21 5.18
C ALA A 58 20.58 -2.91 6.09
N LEU A 59 20.96 -4.15 5.74
CA LEU A 59 21.75 -5.03 6.57
C LEU A 59 23.03 -5.49 5.87
N SER A 60 24.03 -5.84 6.65
CA SER A 60 25.26 -6.51 6.22
C SER A 60 25.76 -7.47 7.29
N GLU A 61 26.71 -8.33 6.94
CA GLU A 61 27.23 -9.36 7.83
C GLU A 61 28.75 -9.49 7.77
N ASP A 62 29.31 -10.04 8.84
CA ASP A 62 30.53 -10.84 8.73
C ASP A 62 30.11 -12.31 8.72
N ALA A 63 30.41 -13.02 7.63
CA ALA A 63 30.05 -14.43 7.49
C ALA A 63 31.09 -15.33 8.19
N TYR A 64 30.60 -16.31 8.94
CA TYR A 64 31.45 -17.36 9.51
C TYR A 64 30.67 -18.68 9.61
N GLN A 65 31.15 -19.75 8.98
CA GLN A 65 30.46 -21.06 8.88
C GLN A 65 29.01 -20.95 8.36
N GLY A 66 28.76 -20.02 7.45
CA GLY A 66 27.43 -19.68 6.92
C GLY A 66 27.01 -18.25 7.30
N ASP A 67 25.88 -17.85 6.75
CA ASP A 67 25.39 -16.47 6.78
C ASP A 67 24.70 -16.12 8.12
N ALA A 68 24.74 -14.83 8.47
CA ALA A 68 23.95 -14.25 9.54
C ALA A 68 22.47 -14.35 9.23
N GLN A 69 21.70 -14.87 10.20
CA GLN A 69 20.26 -15.00 10.13
C GLN A 69 19.61 -14.08 11.15
N PHE A 70 18.49 -13.49 10.76
CA PHE A 70 17.72 -12.60 11.62
C PHE A 70 16.22 -12.84 11.50
N ILE A 71 15.49 -12.41 12.52
CA ILE A 71 14.04 -12.17 12.44
C ILE A 71 13.77 -10.69 12.69
N VAL A 72 12.62 -10.22 12.21
CA VAL A 72 12.15 -8.85 12.43
C VAL A 72 10.86 -8.90 13.21
N LYS A 73 10.68 -7.99 14.16
CA LYS A 73 9.39 -7.77 14.83
C LYS A 73 9.02 -6.31 14.76
N VAL A 74 7.71 -6.03 14.68
CA VAL A 74 7.16 -4.70 14.91
C VAL A 74 6.19 -4.80 16.07
N ASP A 75 6.41 -4.00 17.10
CA ASP A 75 5.65 -4.01 18.35
C ASP A 75 5.51 -5.42 18.95
N GLY A 76 6.62 -6.17 18.93
CA GLY A 76 6.71 -7.54 19.43
C GLY A 76 6.12 -8.63 18.51
N THR A 77 5.50 -8.26 17.38
CA THR A 77 4.95 -9.21 16.41
C THR A 77 5.95 -9.51 15.32
N GLN A 78 6.33 -10.78 15.15
CA GLN A 78 7.28 -11.21 14.13
C GLN A 78 6.73 -11.03 12.71
N LEU A 79 7.59 -10.54 11.82
CA LEU A 79 7.33 -10.41 10.40
C LEU A 79 8.00 -11.57 9.65
N GLY A 80 7.19 -12.43 9.04
CA GLY A 80 7.66 -13.53 8.21
C GLY A 80 8.55 -14.56 8.96
N ASP A 81 9.25 -15.36 8.16
CA ASP A 81 10.20 -16.37 8.63
C ASP A 81 11.63 -15.79 8.73
N PRO A 82 12.55 -16.43 9.48
CA PRO A 82 13.95 -16.04 9.50
C PRO A 82 14.56 -15.84 8.10
N GLN A 83 15.38 -14.81 7.95
CA GLN A 83 16.03 -14.43 6.70
C GLN A 83 17.56 -14.47 6.87
N SER A 84 18.29 -14.76 5.78
CA SER A 84 19.76 -14.67 5.75
C SER A 84 20.23 -13.37 5.10
N VAL A 85 21.27 -12.76 5.66
CA VAL A 85 22.00 -11.62 5.07
C VAL A 85 23.24 -12.16 4.40
N THR A 86 23.50 -11.79 3.14
CA THR A 86 24.68 -12.27 2.37
C THR A 86 25.61 -11.12 1.96
N ALA A 87 25.28 -9.88 2.32
CA ALA A 87 26.08 -8.71 1.99
C ALA A 87 27.24 -8.55 2.98
N SER A 88 28.48 -8.60 2.47
CA SER A 88 29.68 -8.44 3.30
C SER A 88 29.84 -7.02 3.84
N HIS A 89 29.91 -6.90 5.17
CA HIS A 89 30.17 -5.64 5.87
C HIS A 89 31.56 -5.10 5.58
N ALA A 90 32.58 -5.96 5.66
CA ALA A 90 33.98 -5.60 5.36
C ALA A 90 34.19 -5.08 3.92
N ALA A 91 33.36 -5.53 2.96
CA ALA A 91 33.38 -5.05 1.59
C ALA A 91 32.51 -3.79 1.36
N GLY A 92 31.94 -3.22 2.42
CA GLY A 92 31.05 -2.05 2.35
C GLY A 92 29.74 -2.31 1.62
N GLN A 93 29.29 -3.57 1.56
CA GLN A 93 28.04 -3.94 0.90
C GLN A 93 26.86 -3.83 1.87
N THR A 94 25.67 -3.68 1.29
CA THR A 94 24.40 -3.64 2.01
C THR A 94 23.35 -4.43 1.23
N GLN A 95 22.51 -5.15 1.95
CA GLN A 95 21.34 -5.85 1.41
C GLN A 95 20.07 -5.26 2.01
N ASN A 96 19.09 -4.97 1.17
CA ASN A 96 17.80 -4.43 1.60
C ASN A 96 16.76 -5.54 1.77
N PHE A 97 16.03 -5.48 2.87
CA PHE A 97 14.87 -6.31 3.18
C PHE A 97 13.66 -5.40 3.38
N THR A 98 12.62 -5.60 2.58
CA THR A 98 11.42 -4.76 2.60
C THR A 98 10.25 -5.54 3.17
N PHE A 99 9.57 -4.93 4.13
CA PHE A 99 8.37 -5.45 4.76
C PHE A 99 7.25 -4.42 4.61
N SER A 100 6.04 -4.89 4.32
CA SER A 100 4.83 -4.06 4.27
C SER A 100 3.85 -4.53 5.31
N GLY A 101 3.19 -3.58 5.98
CA GLY A 101 2.25 -3.87 7.06
C GLY A 101 1.22 -2.76 7.21
N ASN A 102 0.26 -2.97 8.11
CA ASN A 102 -0.66 -1.93 8.56
C ASN A 102 -0.44 -1.77 10.06
N TRP A 103 0.67 -1.13 10.45
CA TRP A 103 1.04 -0.92 11.84
C TRP A 103 0.31 0.28 12.44
N GLY A 104 -0.15 1.19 11.57
CA GLY A 104 -0.97 2.33 11.96
C GLY A 104 -0.14 3.61 12.09
N ALA A 105 -0.79 4.66 12.57
CA ALA A 105 -0.14 5.94 12.74
C ALA A 105 0.55 6.03 14.11
N GLY A 106 1.71 6.68 14.12
CA GLY A 106 2.42 7.04 15.35
C GLY A 106 3.66 6.17 15.60
N PRO A 107 4.15 6.18 16.85
CA PRO A 107 5.42 5.55 17.20
C PRO A 107 5.30 4.02 17.19
N HIS A 108 6.29 3.35 16.61
CA HIS A 108 6.43 1.89 16.61
C HIS A 108 7.84 1.47 17.01
N ASN A 109 7.96 0.26 17.54
CA ASN A 109 9.25 -0.35 17.85
C ASN A 109 9.56 -1.46 16.84
N VAL A 110 10.61 -1.25 16.04
CA VAL A 110 11.18 -2.29 15.18
C VAL A 110 12.26 -3.02 15.94
N GLU A 111 12.17 -4.35 16.03
CA GLU A 111 13.23 -5.19 16.55
C GLU A 111 13.88 -5.97 15.42
N VAL A 112 15.21 -5.90 15.33
CA VAL A 112 16.02 -6.77 14.47
C VAL A 112 16.80 -7.70 15.39
N ASP A 113 16.50 -9.00 15.32
CA ASP A 113 16.99 -10.01 16.26
C ASP A 113 17.94 -10.95 15.51
N PHE A 114 19.22 -10.93 15.87
CA PHE A 114 20.25 -11.82 15.35
C PHE A 114 20.19 -13.16 16.09
N ILE A 115 20.00 -14.27 15.36
CA ILE A 115 19.55 -15.53 15.98
C ILE A 115 20.54 -16.70 15.88
N ASN A 116 21.63 -16.56 15.11
CA ASN A 116 22.54 -17.66 14.84
C ASN A 116 24.02 -17.29 14.98
N ASP A 117 24.40 -16.52 15.98
CA ASP A 117 25.80 -16.24 16.35
C ASP A 117 26.67 -17.51 16.35
N ALA A 118 27.90 -17.32 15.88
CA ALA A 118 28.93 -18.35 15.85
C ALA A 118 30.32 -17.70 15.96
N TYR A 119 31.06 -18.05 17.01
CA TYR A 119 32.42 -17.58 17.24
C TYR A 119 33.41 -18.74 17.26
N GLY A 120 34.45 -18.65 16.44
CA GLY A 120 35.54 -19.62 16.32
C GLY A 120 36.91 -19.10 16.74
N GLY A 121 37.00 -17.85 17.20
CA GLY A 121 38.25 -17.19 17.56
C GLY A 121 38.51 -15.90 16.75
N PRO A 122 39.68 -15.27 16.90
CA PRO A 122 40.00 -14.02 16.22
C PRO A 122 39.82 -14.11 14.69
N GLY A 123 39.04 -13.19 14.12
CA GLY A 123 38.74 -13.15 12.67
C GLY A 123 37.79 -14.24 12.18
N GLN A 124 37.18 -15.00 13.10
CA GLN A 124 36.25 -16.09 12.83
C GLN A 124 34.99 -15.85 13.65
N ASP A 125 34.19 -14.88 13.23
CA ASP A 125 33.06 -14.40 14.00
C ASP A 125 31.91 -14.05 13.06
N ARG A 126 30.71 -14.51 13.41
CA ARG A 126 29.51 -14.20 12.65
C ARG A 126 28.83 -13.01 13.30
N ASN A 127 28.76 -11.90 12.57
CA ASN A 127 28.18 -10.67 13.07
C ASN A 127 27.09 -10.17 12.14
N LEU A 128 26.06 -9.56 12.73
CA LEU A 128 25.04 -8.84 11.99
C LEU A 128 25.21 -7.33 12.17
N TYR A 129 25.03 -6.57 11.11
CA TYR A 129 25.09 -5.11 11.13
C TYR A 129 23.79 -4.54 10.59
N VAL A 130 23.09 -3.76 11.42
CA VAL A 130 21.94 -2.96 10.98
C VAL A 130 22.47 -1.61 10.50
N ASN A 131 22.70 -1.49 9.20
CA ASN A 131 23.28 -0.28 8.60
C ASN A 131 22.29 0.89 8.61
N GLN A 132 21.03 0.62 8.28
CA GLN A 132 19.97 1.62 8.32
C GLN A 132 18.61 0.93 8.50
N VAL A 133 17.68 1.64 9.14
CA VAL A 133 16.25 1.32 9.16
C VAL A 133 15.50 2.50 8.58
N THR A 134 14.68 2.25 7.57
CA THR A 134 13.84 3.27 6.93
C THR A 134 12.39 2.88 7.10
N TYR A 135 11.59 3.77 7.69
CA TYR A 135 10.15 3.59 7.88
C TYR A 135 9.41 4.68 7.09
N ASP A 136 8.56 4.28 6.15
CA ASP A 136 7.84 5.17 5.22
C ASP A 136 8.74 6.23 4.56
N GLY A 137 9.94 5.81 4.17
CA GLY A 137 10.94 6.67 3.54
C GLY A 137 11.77 7.51 4.51
N THR A 138 11.50 7.46 5.82
CA THR A 138 12.25 8.19 6.86
C THR A 138 13.29 7.29 7.52
N ALA A 139 14.55 7.71 7.51
CA ALA A 139 15.65 7.01 8.16
C ALA A 139 15.60 7.16 9.69
N ALA A 140 15.85 6.06 10.42
CA ALA A 140 15.73 6.00 11.88
C ALA A 140 17.08 5.90 12.62
N LEU A 141 18.18 5.54 11.93
CA LEU A 141 19.50 5.43 12.54
C LEU A 141 20.45 6.53 12.09
N SER A 142 21.25 7.03 13.04
CA SER A 142 22.36 7.96 12.80
C SER A 142 23.68 7.25 12.52
N GLN A 143 23.77 5.96 12.87
CA GLN A 143 24.95 5.11 12.71
C GLN A 143 24.53 3.64 12.66
N THR A 144 25.37 2.81 12.02
CA THR A 144 25.22 1.35 12.02
C THR A 144 25.17 0.81 13.44
N GLN A 145 24.24 -0.12 13.70
CA GLN A 145 24.16 -0.85 14.96
C GLN A 145 24.69 -2.28 14.76
N PRO A 146 25.84 -2.63 15.34
CA PRO A 146 26.37 -3.99 15.28
C PRO A 146 25.73 -4.90 16.34
N LEU A 147 25.54 -6.16 15.99
CA LEU A 147 25.12 -7.25 16.86
C LEU A 147 26.20 -8.33 16.79
N TYR A 148 27.05 -8.40 17.82
CA TYR A 148 28.20 -9.30 17.90
C TYR A 148 27.91 -10.65 18.57
N ALA A 149 26.64 -10.88 18.93
CA ALA A 149 26.15 -12.10 19.55
C ALA A 149 24.63 -12.15 19.37
N ASN A 150 24.03 -13.31 19.63
CA ASN A 150 22.57 -13.45 19.60
C ASN A 150 21.88 -12.36 20.43
N GLY A 151 20.85 -11.76 19.85
CA GLY A 151 20.05 -10.73 20.50
C GLY A 151 19.50 -9.69 19.55
N ALA A 152 18.69 -8.79 20.11
CA ALA A 152 17.96 -7.80 19.35
C ALA A 152 18.44 -6.38 19.61
N VAL A 153 18.36 -5.56 18.56
CA VAL A 153 18.33 -4.10 18.67
C VAL A 153 16.90 -3.61 18.48
N THR A 154 16.42 -2.75 19.39
CA THR A 154 15.12 -2.09 19.27
C THR A 154 15.31 -0.67 18.75
N ILE A 155 14.58 -0.33 17.70
CA ILE A 155 14.73 0.91 16.94
C ILE A 155 13.35 1.57 16.86
N PRO A 156 13.15 2.73 17.53
CA PRO A 156 11.90 3.48 17.43
C PRO A 156 11.77 4.11 16.04
N VAL A 157 10.58 4.01 15.44
CA VAL A 157 10.23 4.56 14.12
C VAL A 157 8.86 5.23 14.18
N GLY A 158 8.47 5.97 13.12
CA GLY A 158 7.15 6.62 13.06
C GLY A 158 6.96 7.78 14.06
N GLN A 159 8.07 8.31 14.60
CA GLN A 159 8.04 9.48 15.47
C GLN A 159 7.56 10.71 14.69
N ALA A 160 6.67 11.51 15.31
CA ALA A 160 6.08 12.72 14.72
C ALA A 160 7.03 13.92 14.69
#